data_AF-A0A0A0QDW4-F1
#
_entry.id   AF-A0A0A0QDW4-F1
#
_cell.length_a   1.000
_cell.length_b   1.000
_cell.length_c   1.000
_cell.angle_alpha   90.00
_cell.angle_beta   90.00
_cell.angle_gamma   90.00
#
_symmetry.space_group_name_H-M   'P 1'
#
loop_
_entity.id
_entity.type
_entity.pdbx_description
1 polymer ?
#
loop_
_entity_poly.entity_id
_entity_poly.type
_entity_poly.pdbx_seq_one_letter_code
_entity_poly.pdbx_strand_id
1 'polypeptide(L)' 'MATQVIDSAPKTKAKKSGLGDILKPLNSEYGKVP' A
#
# COMPACT_ATOMS: atom_id res chain seq x y z
N MET A 1 -1.97 28.83 -0.38
CA MET A 1 -2.42 28.00 0.76
C MET A 1 -1.70 26.67 0.68
N ALA A 2 -0.94 26.29 1.71
CA ALA A 2 -0.28 24.99 1.78
C ALA A 2 -1.14 24.05 2.64
N THR A 3 -1.59 22.94 2.06
CA THR A 3 -2.31 21.88 2.78
C THR A 3 -1.30 20.91 3.38
N GLN A 4 -1.24 20.82 4.71
CA GLN A 4 -0.44 19.79 5.37
C GLN A 4 -1.19 18.46 5.26
N VAL A 5 -0.61 17.50 4.54
CA VAL A 5 -1.16 16.14 4.46
C VAL A 5 -0.82 15.45 5.78
N ILE A 6 -1.77 15.44 6.71
CA ILE A 6 -1.63 14.66 7.93
C ILE A 6 -1.76 13.19 7.49
N ASP A 7 -0.64 12.48 7.39
CA ASP A 7 -0.56 11.03 7.20
C ASP A 7 -1.03 10.35 8.50
N SER A 8 -2.32 10.53 8.82
CA SER A 8 -3.00 10.02 10.02
C SER A 8 -3.43 8.57 9.84
N ALA A 9 -3.15 7.96 8.68
CA ALA A 9 -3.31 6.53 8.51
C ALA A 9 -2.33 5.84 9.45
N PRO A 10 -2.81 4.96 10.36
CA PRO A 10 -1.91 4.13 11.13
C PRO A 10 -0.99 3.41 10.15
N LYS A 11 0.32 3.65 10.23
CA LYS A 11 1.32 2.76 9.61
C LYS A 11 1.38 1.46 10.41
N THR A 12 0.22 0.83 10.62
CA THR A 12 0.15 -0.55 11.05
C THR A 12 0.85 -1.32 9.96
N LYS A 13 2.00 -1.92 10.30
CA LYS A 13 2.67 -2.83 9.37
C LYS A 13 1.61 -3.85 8.96
N ALA A 14 1.22 -3.85 7.70
CA ALA A 14 0.28 -4.82 7.18
C ALA A 14 0.78 -6.21 7.58
N LYS A 15 -0.12 -7.06 8.08
CA LYS A 15 0.23 -8.39 8.57
C LYS A 15 0.94 -9.15 7.45
N LYS A 16 2.24 -9.38 7.61
CA LYS A 16 3.00 -10.20 6.67
C LYS A 16 2.53 -11.65 6.81
N SER A 17 2.25 -12.28 5.68
CA SER A 17 1.92 -13.69 5.60
C SER A 17 2.71 -14.30 4.46
N GLY A 18 3.16 -15.56 4.60
CA GLY A 18 3.98 -16.21 3.56
C GLY A 18 3.25 -16.27 2.21
N LEU A 19 1.95 -16.55 2.22
CA LEU A 19 1.12 -16.48 1.01
C LEU A 19 0.95 -15.05 0.49
N GLY A 20 0.83 -14.07 1.39
CA GLY A 20 0.74 -12.66 1.02
C GLY A 20 1.98 -12.18 0.27
N ASP A 21 3.16 -12.62 0.67
CA ASP A 21 4.42 -12.26 -0.02
C ASP A 21 4.50 -12.85 -1.44
N ILE A 22 3.98 -14.06 -1.63
CA ILE A 22 3.88 -14.71 -2.96
C ILE A 22 2.85 -14.00 -3.84
N LEU A 23 1.70 -13.60 -3.28
CA LEU A 23 0.59 -13.01 -4.05
C LEU A 23 0.70 -11.50 -4.23
N LYS A 24 1.55 -10.81 -3.46
CA LYS A 24 1.71 -9.36 -3.50
C LYS A 24 2.02 -8.80 -4.90
N PRO A 25 2.90 -9.41 -5.72
CA PRO A 25 3.18 -8.91 -7.06
C PRO A 25 1.92 -8.86 -7.96
N LEU A 26 0.97 -9.77 -7.77
CA LEU A 26 -0.27 -9.82 -8.56
C LEU A 26 -1.18 -8.62 -8.33
N ASN A 27 -1.14 -8.04 -7.13
CA ASN A 27 -1.92 -6.85 -6.76
C ASN A 27 -1.08 -5.55 -6.82
N SER A 28 0.12 -5.60 -7.40
CA SER A 28 1.06 -4.47 -7.35
C SER A 28 0.84 -3.41 -8.43
N GLU A 29 0.17 -3.77 -9.53
CA GLU A 29 -0.03 -2.87 -10.69
C GLU A 29 -1.27 -1.97 -10.56
N TYR A 30 -1.76 -1.75 -9.34
CA TYR A 30 -2.93 -0.90 -9.13
C TYR A 30 -2.68 0.51 -9.68
N GLY A 31 -3.55 0.98 -10.58
CA GLY A 31 -3.45 2.30 -11.20
C GLY A 31 -2.51 2.39 -12.41
N LYS A 32 -1.91 1.27 -12.85
CA LYS A 32 -1.16 1.23 -14.10
C LYS A 32 -2.12 1.38 -15.29
N VAL A 33 -1.90 2.42 -16.08
CA VAL A 33 -2.57 2.71 -17.35
C VAL A 33 -1.50 2.87 -18.45
N PRO A 34 -1.85 2.71 -19.74
CA PRO A 34 -0.90 2.84 -20.84
C PRO A 34 -0.16 4.19 -20.88
#